data_AF-A0A3M2FBR9-F1
#
_entry.id   AF-A0A3M2FBR9-F1
#
_cell.length_a   1.000
_cell.length_b   1.000
_cell.length_c   1.000
_cell.angle_alpha   90.00
_cell.angle_beta   90.00
_cell.angle_gamma   90.00
#
_symmetry.space_group_name_H-M   'P 1'
#
loop_
_entity.id
_entity.type
_entity.pdbx_description
1 polymer ?
#
loop_
_entity_poly.entity_id
_entity_poly.type
_entity_poly.pdbx_seq_one_letter_code
_entity_poly.pdbx_strand_id
1 'polypeptide(L)'
;MRWGSVMQSMIEDGEASFGALLLQLDVLRFCLVVALPFVATFSEINFSLGNVLLGSVELAMLCSLGLLLWRAWREGSRTWMEQVFLLHAAVLFGLLFFVGGFSDIGFVWSLGFPFLACIVAGSLSGAAWSAVYMLAIVLGAWLLDIALAHGAAERLYIALAYFAMAIVAYGAAVRSEQEEKMIQRMREEIMQLRRALESL
;
A
#
# COMPACT_ATOMS: atom_id res chain seq x y z
N MET A 1 1.01 11.92 -27.48
CA MET A 1 1.31 13.36 -27.40
C MET A 1 0.02 14.16 -27.20
N ARG A 2 -0.51 14.22 -25.96
CA ARG A 2 -1.75 14.94 -25.61
C ARG A 2 -1.65 15.71 -24.28
N TRP A 3 -0.44 15.77 -23.70
CA TRP A 3 -0.17 16.36 -22.38
C TRP A 3 0.14 17.85 -22.43
N GLY A 4 0.55 18.37 -23.59
CA GLY A 4 0.80 19.79 -23.78
C GLY A 4 -0.44 20.64 -23.49
N SER A 5 -1.62 20.24 -23.99
CA SER A 5 -2.84 21.01 -23.79
C SER A 5 -3.43 20.89 -22.38
N VAL A 6 -3.20 19.77 -21.68
CA VAL A 6 -3.69 19.57 -20.30
C VAL A 6 -2.81 20.30 -19.28
N MET A 7 -1.49 20.25 -19.43
CA MET A 7 -0.60 21.07 -18.59
C MET A 7 -0.80 22.57 -18.85
N GLN A 8 -1.08 22.96 -20.10
CA GLN A 8 -1.26 24.36 -20.48
C GLN A 8 -2.59 24.93 -20.01
N SER A 9 -3.69 24.15 -20.00
CA SER A 9 -4.95 24.58 -19.39
C SER A 9 -4.90 24.58 -17.85
N MET A 10 -4.08 23.72 -17.24
CA MET A 10 -3.93 23.66 -15.77
C MET A 10 -3.04 24.77 -15.19
N ILE A 11 -2.18 25.39 -16.01
CA ILE A 11 -1.41 26.57 -15.61
C ILE A 11 -2.28 27.84 -15.64
N GLU A 12 -3.33 27.87 -16.47
CA GLU A 12 -4.30 28.99 -16.52
C GLU A 12 -5.27 29.00 -15.32
N ASP A 13 -5.61 27.83 -14.77
CA ASP A 13 -6.43 27.69 -13.56
C ASP A 13 -5.54 27.57 -12.31
N GLY A 14 -5.04 28.70 -11.82
CA GLY A 14 -4.00 28.84 -10.79
C GLY A 14 -4.19 28.20 -9.39
N GLU A 15 -5.07 27.21 -9.21
CA GLU A 15 -5.23 26.46 -7.96
C GLU A 15 -5.61 24.98 -8.19
N ALA A 16 -4.88 24.26 -9.06
CA ALA A 16 -4.84 22.81 -8.94
C ALA A 16 -4.08 22.45 -7.64
N SER A 17 -4.78 22.48 -6.50
CA SER A 17 -4.26 22.07 -5.20
C SER A 17 -3.56 20.71 -5.35
N PHE A 18 -2.38 20.56 -4.75
CA PHE A 18 -1.63 19.29 -4.74
C PHE A 18 -2.53 18.10 -4.34
N GLY A 19 -3.50 18.33 -3.46
CA GLY A 19 -4.51 17.33 -3.10
C GLY A 19 -5.38 16.87 -4.28
N ALA A 20 -5.80 17.78 -5.17
CA ALA A 20 -6.57 17.43 -6.36
C ALA A 20 -5.76 16.61 -7.36
N LEU A 21 -4.44 16.86 -7.47
CA LEU A 21 -3.53 16.05 -8.28
C LEU A 21 -3.36 14.64 -7.71
N LEU A 22 -3.23 14.50 -6.38
CA LEU A 22 -3.13 13.20 -5.72
C LEU A 22 -4.40 12.36 -5.90
N LEU A 23 -5.58 12.99 -5.87
CA LEU A 23 -6.86 12.30 -6.05
C LEU A 23 -7.09 11.78 -7.49
N GLN A 24 -6.30 12.25 -8.46
CA GLN A 24 -6.34 11.76 -9.84
C GLN A 24 -5.40 10.58 -10.09
N LEU A 25 -4.52 10.26 -9.13
CA LEU A 25 -3.63 9.11 -9.25
C LEU A 25 -4.40 7.81 -9.02
N ASP A 26 -4.02 6.77 -9.75
CA ASP A 26 -4.41 5.41 -9.36
C ASP A 26 -3.78 5.05 -8.01
N VAL A 27 -4.38 4.06 -7.34
CA VAL A 27 -4.04 3.66 -5.98
C VAL A 27 -2.55 3.34 -5.83
N LEU A 28 -1.96 2.60 -6.76
CA LEU A 28 -0.55 2.23 -6.68
C LEU A 28 0.37 3.46 -6.74
N ARG A 29 0.12 4.39 -7.67
CA ARG A 29 0.91 5.63 -7.76
C ARG A 29 0.77 6.48 -6.51
N PHE A 30 -0.44 6.60 -5.98
CA PHE A 30 -0.67 7.29 -4.71
C PHE A 30 0.15 6.65 -3.58
N CYS A 31 0.07 5.33 -3.42
CA CYS A 31 0.84 4.60 -2.43
C CYS A 31 2.35 4.79 -2.60
N LEU A 32 2.86 4.79 -3.84
CA LEU A 32 4.29 5.00 -4.12
C LEU A 32 4.76 6.42 -3.80
N VAL A 33 3.96 7.44 -4.15
CA VAL A 33 4.25 8.85 -3.82
C VAL A 33 4.31 9.07 -2.31
N VAL A 34 3.45 8.39 -1.55
CA VAL A 34 3.47 8.45 -0.09
C VAL A 34 4.61 7.61 0.50
N ALA A 35 4.87 6.42 -0.04
CA ALA A 35 5.87 5.50 0.48
C ALA A 35 7.30 6.03 0.35
N LEU A 36 7.65 6.68 -0.77
CA LEU A 36 9.01 7.18 -0.99
C LEU A 36 9.53 8.14 0.10
N PRO A 37 8.84 9.24 0.46
CA PRO A 37 9.31 10.14 1.52
C PRO A 37 9.33 9.45 2.89
N PHE A 38 8.39 8.54 3.15
CA PHE A 38 8.39 7.74 4.37
C PHE A 38 9.65 6.86 4.47
N VAL A 39 9.92 6.04 3.46
CA VAL A 39 11.08 5.14 3.41
C VAL A 39 12.40 5.92 3.44
N ALA A 40 12.48 7.07 2.75
CA ALA A 40 13.66 7.93 2.81
C ALA A 40 13.92 8.46 4.23
N THR A 41 12.88 8.96 4.90
CA THR A 41 12.98 9.50 6.26
C THR A 41 13.40 8.42 7.25
N PHE A 42 12.78 7.23 7.18
CA PHE A 42 13.14 6.12 8.06
C PHE A 42 14.54 5.58 7.79
N SER A 43 14.99 5.56 6.53
CA SER A 43 16.37 5.21 6.18
C SER A 43 17.38 6.12 6.87
N GLU A 44 17.16 7.44 6.79
CA GLU A 44 18.02 8.43 7.45
C GLU A 44 18.01 8.28 8.98
N ILE A 45 16.83 8.08 9.58
CA ILE A 45 16.70 7.84 11.02
C ILE A 45 17.47 6.57 11.43
N ASN A 46 17.29 5.46 10.70
CA ASN A 46 17.94 4.20 11.03
C ASN A 46 19.47 4.26 10.90
N PHE A 47 19.99 4.96 9.89
CA PHE A 47 21.42 5.23 9.81
C PHE A 47 21.91 6.10 10.98
N SER A 48 21.15 7.14 11.34
CA SER A 48 21.49 8.05 12.44
C SER A 48 21.51 7.35 13.81
N LEU A 49 20.69 6.30 13.97
CA LEU A 49 20.64 5.46 15.17
C LEU A 49 21.62 4.28 15.13
N GLY A 50 22.40 4.12 14.06
CA GLY A 50 23.37 3.02 13.91
C GLY A 50 22.77 1.68 13.46
N ASN A 51 21.48 1.62 13.12
CA ASN A 51 20.85 0.43 12.54
C ASN A 51 21.14 0.33 11.03
N VAL A 52 22.39 -0.01 10.72
CA VAL A 52 22.91 -0.06 9.35
C VAL A 52 22.16 -1.05 8.47
N LEU A 53 21.71 -2.18 9.02
CA LEU A 53 20.97 -3.21 8.27
C LEU A 53 19.64 -2.65 7.76
N LEU A 54 18.82 -2.10 8.67
CA LEU A 54 17.49 -1.58 8.31
C LEU A 54 17.62 -0.36 7.39
N GLY A 55 18.52 0.57 7.69
CA GLY A 55 18.78 1.74 6.85
C GLY A 55 19.23 1.38 5.43
N SER A 56 20.07 0.34 5.28
CA SER A 56 20.52 -0.14 3.96
C SER A 56 19.41 -0.79 3.16
N VAL A 57 18.53 -1.58 3.81
CA VAL A 57 17.36 -2.16 3.15
C VAL A 57 16.42 -1.05 2.69
N GLU A 58 16.10 -0.08 3.54
CA GLU A 58 15.24 1.05 3.20
C GLU A 58 15.81 1.90 2.06
N LEU A 59 17.13 2.12 2.03
CA LEU A 59 17.78 2.81 0.92
C LEU A 59 17.67 2.04 -0.41
N ALA A 60 17.87 0.72 -0.36
CA ALA A 60 17.68 -0.13 -1.54
C ALA A 60 16.21 -0.11 -2.02
N MET A 61 15.27 -0.15 -1.07
CA MET A 61 13.84 -0.01 -1.34
C MET A 61 13.49 1.34 -1.96
N LEU A 62 14.11 2.43 -1.52
CA LEU A 62 13.90 3.76 -2.09
C LEU A 62 14.24 3.78 -3.59
N CYS A 63 15.36 3.18 -3.97
CA CYS A 63 15.79 3.06 -5.37
C CYS A 63 14.82 2.20 -6.20
N SER A 64 14.43 1.03 -5.71
CA SER A 64 13.53 0.12 -6.42
C SER A 64 12.10 0.64 -6.51
N LEU A 65 11.57 1.26 -5.46
CA LEU A 65 10.26 1.93 -5.46
C LEU A 65 10.27 3.16 -6.36
N GLY A 66 11.38 3.93 -6.41
CA GLY A 66 11.54 5.05 -7.32
C GLY A 66 11.51 4.60 -8.79
N LEU A 67 12.19 3.49 -9.10
CA LEU A 67 12.12 2.87 -10.43
C LEU A 67 10.71 2.35 -10.75
N LEU A 68 10.04 1.73 -9.77
CA LEU A 68 8.68 1.23 -9.92
C LEU A 68 7.70 2.36 -10.22
N LEU A 69 7.84 3.47 -9.51
CA LEU A 69 7.03 4.67 -9.67
C LEU A 69 7.28 5.34 -11.03
N TRP A 70 8.54 5.46 -11.45
CA TRP A 70 8.88 5.93 -12.79
C TRP A 70 8.25 5.06 -13.89
N ARG A 71 8.29 3.73 -13.75
CA ARG A 71 7.63 2.81 -14.69
C ARG A 71 6.11 2.95 -14.66
N ALA A 72 5.50 3.03 -13.48
CA ALA A 72 4.07 3.24 -13.33
C ALA A 72 3.62 4.53 -14.01
N TRP A 73 4.42 5.60 -13.95
CA TRP A 73 4.14 6.86 -14.67
C TRP A 73 4.21 6.72 -16.19
N ARG A 74 5.18 5.98 -16.72
CA ARG A 74 5.36 5.84 -18.17
C ARG A 74 4.39 4.86 -18.82
N GLU A 75 4.09 3.76 -18.15
CA GLU A 75 3.40 2.61 -18.75
C GLU A 75 2.00 2.38 -18.18
N GLY A 76 1.60 3.13 -17.14
CA GLY A 76 0.42 2.79 -16.34
C GLY A 76 0.74 1.76 -15.25
N SER A 77 -0.15 1.69 -14.26
CA SER A 77 -0.05 0.68 -13.20
C SER A 77 -0.46 -0.70 -13.74
N ARG A 78 0.33 -1.71 -13.41
CA ARG A 78 0.12 -3.11 -13.80
C ARG A 78 0.09 -3.99 -12.56
N THR A 79 -0.64 -5.10 -12.63
CA THR A 79 -0.79 -6.03 -11.50
C THR A 79 0.54 -6.51 -10.94
N TRP A 80 1.54 -6.81 -11.76
CA TRP A 80 2.85 -7.23 -11.25
C TRP A 80 3.55 -6.14 -10.42
N MET A 81 3.30 -4.86 -10.72
CA MET A 81 3.88 -3.74 -9.96
C MET A 81 3.26 -3.65 -8.56
N GLU A 82 1.96 -3.90 -8.45
CA GLU A 82 1.26 -4.03 -7.16
C GLU A 82 1.87 -5.16 -6.33
N GLN A 83 2.13 -6.33 -6.94
CA GLN A 83 2.76 -7.46 -6.25
C GLN A 83 4.18 -7.10 -5.76
N VAL A 84 4.96 -6.41 -6.58
CA VAL A 84 6.30 -5.94 -6.19
C VAL A 84 6.22 -4.93 -5.05
N PHE A 85 5.27 -4.00 -5.10
CA PHE A 85 5.04 -3.04 -4.02
C PHE A 85 4.65 -3.73 -2.71
N LEU A 86 3.75 -4.72 -2.77
CA LEU A 86 3.35 -5.49 -1.59
C LEU A 86 4.49 -6.33 -1.03
N LEU A 87 5.36 -6.87 -1.89
CA LEU A 87 6.57 -7.54 -1.45
C LEU A 87 7.50 -6.59 -0.69
N HIS A 88 7.65 -5.34 -1.16
CA HIS A 88 8.42 -4.31 -0.45
C HIS A 88 7.83 -4.05 0.94
N ALA A 89 6.52 -3.83 1.03
CA ALA A 89 5.84 -3.63 2.31
C ALA A 89 5.98 -4.84 3.25
N ALA A 90 5.85 -6.06 2.73
CA ALA A 90 6.00 -7.29 3.50
C ALA A 90 7.43 -7.43 4.06
N VAL A 91 8.45 -7.13 3.26
CA VAL A 91 9.85 -7.16 3.72
C VAL A 91 10.10 -6.10 4.79
N LEU A 92 9.69 -4.84 4.56
CA LEU A 92 9.92 -3.76 5.50
C LEU A 92 9.21 -3.99 6.83
N PHE A 93 7.91 -4.30 6.79
CA PHE A 93 7.14 -4.55 8.00
C PHE A 93 7.56 -5.85 8.69
N GLY A 94 8.03 -6.86 7.94
CA GLY A 94 8.62 -8.06 8.52
C GLY A 94 9.94 -7.77 9.24
N LEU A 95 10.82 -6.97 8.64
CA LEU A 95 12.05 -6.55 9.31
C LEU A 95 11.76 -5.72 10.56
N LEU A 96 10.82 -4.78 10.51
CA LEU A 96 10.40 -4.02 11.68
C LEU A 96 9.83 -4.90 12.79
N PHE A 97 9.14 -5.99 12.43
CA PHE A 97 8.64 -6.97 13.40
C PHE A 97 9.77 -7.69 14.16
N PHE A 98 10.84 -8.10 13.46
CA PHE A 98 11.91 -8.91 14.04
C PHE A 98 13.09 -8.12 14.60
N VAL A 99 13.54 -7.10 13.86
CA VAL A 99 14.68 -6.26 14.26
C VAL A 99 14.27 -5.24 15.31
N GLY A 100 12.97 -4.97 15.42
CA GLY A 100 12.47 -3.84 16.18
C GLY A 100 12.65 -2.53 15.42
N GLY A 101 11.86 -1.54 15.82
CA GLY A 101 12.00 -0.16 15.36
C GLY A 101 12.53 0.72 16.49
N PHE A 102 12.49 2.03 16.27
CA PHE A 102 12.72 2.99 17.36
C PHE A 102 11.72 2.72 18.51
N SER A 103 12.23 2.52 19.73
CA SER A 103 11.43 2.20 20.93
C SER A 103 10.73 0.83 20.93
N ASP A 104 11.24 -0.18 20.22
CA ASP A 104 10.72 -1.56 20.21
C ASP A 104 9.26 -1.75 19.73
N ILE A 105 8.63 -0.70 19.21
CA ILE A 105 7.25 -0.71 18.68
C ILE A 105 7.17 -1.12 17.20
N GLY A 106 8.21 -1.78 16.69
CA GLY A 106 8.31 -2.15 15.27
C GLY A 106 7.16 -3.05 14.78
N PHE A 107 6.67 -3.94 15.64
CA PHE A 107 5.56 -4.85 15.34
C PHE A 107 4.23 -4.12 15.07
N VAL A 108 4.04 -2.91 15.59
CA VAL A 108 2.79 -2.14 15.40
C VAL A 108 2.61 -1.79 13.92
N TRP A 109 3.71 -1.50 13.21
CA TRP A 109 3.68 -1.22 11.78
C TRP A 109 3.21 -2.42 10.95
N SER A 110 3.51 -3.64 11.39
CA SER A 110 3.04 -4.89 10.76
C SER A 110 1.52 -5.03 10.78
N LEU A 111 0.83 -4.41 11.75
CA LEU A 111 -0.64 -4.39 11.80
C LEU A 111 -1.27 -3.55 10.67
N GLY A 112 -0.50 -2.66 10.05
CA GLY A 112 -0.92 -1.89 8.88
C GLY A 112 -0.86 -2.67 7.56
N PHE A 113 -0.15 -3.81 7.52
CA PHE A 113 0.02 -4.60 6.30
C PHE A 113 -1.30 -5.01 5.64
N PRO A 114 -2.32 -5.53 6.35
CA PRO A 114 -3.56 -5.96 5.72
C PRO A 114 -4.31 -4.84 5.00
N PHE A 115 -4.28 -3.62 5.56
CA PHE A 115 -4.87 -2.45 4.93
C PHE A 115 -4.17 -2.14 3.61
N LEU A 116 -2.83 -2.09 3.63
CA LEU A 116 -2.07 -1.82 2.43
C LEU A 116 -2.29 -2.89 1.35
N ALA A 117 -2.32 -4.16 1.76
CA ALA A 117 -2.59 -5.28 0.85
C ALA A 117 -3.97 -5.18 0.20
N CYS A 118 -5.02 -4.90 0.99
CA CYS A 118 -6.39 -4.81 0.50
C CYS A 118 -6.64 -3.54 -0.33
N ILE A 119 -5.99 -2.42 0.01
CA ILE A 119 -6.07 -1.18 -0.77
C ILE A 119 -5.44 -1.38 -2.15
N VAL A 120 -4.26 -2.00 -2.21
CA VAL A 120 -3.48 -2.08 -3.46
C VAL A 120 -3.96 -3.20 -4.37
N ALA A 121 -4.29 -4.37 -3.83
CA ALA A 121 -4.61 -5.56 -4.62
C ALA A 121 -6.09 -5.97 -4.56
N GLY A 122 -6.93 -5.20 -3.87
CA GLY A 122 -8.34 -5.52 -3.67
C GLY A 122 -8.57 -6.58 -2.58
N SER A 123 -9.84 -6.96 -2.41
CA SER A 123 -10.32 -7.78 -1.30
C SER A 123 -9.69 -9.18 -1.27
N LEU A 124 -9.81 -9.95 -2.35
CA LEU A 124 -9.37 -11.35 -2.40
C LEU A 124 -7.83 -11.45 -2.39
N SER A 125 -7.15 -10.70 -3.26
CA SER A 125 -5.69 -10.75 -3.34
C SER A 125 -5.06 -10.14 -2.09
N GLY A 126 -5.63 -9.06 -1.54
CA GLY A 126 -5.21 -8.47 -0.28
C GLY A 126 -5.35 -9.41 0.91
N ALA A 127 -6.46 -10.17 0.99
CA ALA A 127 -6.64 -11.20 2.03
C ALA A 127 -5.61 -12.32 1.89
N ALA A 128 -5.33 -12.78 0.65
CA ALA A 128 -4.30 -13.79 0.41
C ALA A 128 -2.91 -13.30 0.84
N TRP A 129 -2.54 -12.07 0.48
CA TRP A 129 -1.30 -11.44 0.94
C TRP A 129 -1.23 -11.35 2.46
N SER A 130 -2.32 -10.92 3.10
CA SER A 130 -2.40 -10.80 4.56
C SER A 130 -2.20 -12.16 5.24
N ALA A 131 -2.78 -13.23 4.68
CA ALA A 131 -2.59 -14.58 5.20
C ALA A 131 -1.15 -15.08 5.01
N VAL A 132 -0.57 -14.87 3.82
CA VAL A 132 0.82 -15.26 3.51
C VAL A 132 1.80 -14.50 4.39
N TYR A 133 1.59 -13.20 4.61
CA TYR A 133 2.44 -12.39 5.48
C TYR A 133 2.38 -12.87 6.93
N MET A 134 1.18 -13.12 7.48
CA MET A 134 1.05 -13.66 8.83
C MET A 134 1.74 -15.02 8.98
N LEU A 135 1.59 -15.89 7.98
CA LEU A 135 2.29 -17.17 7.97
C LEU A 135 3.81 -16.99 7.94
N ALA A 136 4.32 -16.06 7.14
CA ALA A 136 5.74 -15.74 7.07
C ALA A 136 6.27 -15.21 8.43
N ILE A 137 5.50 -14.38 9.13
CA ILE A 137 5.85 -13.93 10.48
C ILE A 137 5.89 -15.09 11.47
N VAL A 138 4.89 -15.96 11.47
CA VAL A 138 4.84 -17.13 12.36
C VAL A 138 6.02 -18.08 12.08
N LEU A 139 6.29 -18.39 10.82
CA LEU A 139 7.41 -19.24 10.42
C LEU A 139 8.76 -18.60 10.75
N GLY A 140 8.93 -17.31 10.49
CA GLY A 140 10.15 -16.57 10.83
C GLY A 140 10.40 -16.55 12.34
N ALA A 141 9.36 -16.32 13.14
CA ALA A 141 9.47 -16.34 14.60
C ALA A 141 9.84 -17.73 15.13
N TRP A 142 9.33 -18.79 14.51
CA TRP A 142 9.67 -20.17 14.86
C TRP A 142 11.11 -20.53 14.45
N LEU A 143 11.54 -20.16 13.25
CA LEU A 143 12.88 -20.47 12.72
C LEU A 143 14.01 -19.74 13.46
N LEU A 144 13.76 -18.51 13.89
CA LEU A 144 14.76 -17.68 14.57
C LEU A 144 14.76 -17.90 16.10
N ASP A 145 13.92 -18.81 16.61
CA ASP A 145 13.67 -19.02 18.04
C ASP A 145 13.29 -17.72 18.80
N ILE A 146 12.73 -16.75 18.06
CA ILE A 146 12.26 -15.45 18.57
C ILE A 146 10.91 -15.60 19.29
N ALA A 147 10.40 -16.83 19.44
CA ALA A 147 9.32 -17.16 20.36
C ALA A 147 9.58 -16.69 21.81
N LEU A 148 10.83 -16.30 22.13
CA LEU A 148 11.26 -15.72 23.40
C LEU A 148 11.24 -14.19 23.48
N ALA A 149 11.14 -13.45 22.36
CA ALA A 149 11.22 -11.97 22.41
C ALA A 149 9.93 -11.30 22.89
N HIS A 150 8.78 -11.94 22.65
CA HIS A 150 7.46 -11.42 23.06
C HIS A 150 6.80 -12.43 24.00
N GLY A 151 6.15 -11.97 25.07
CA GLY A 151 5.45 -12.84 26.03
C GLY A 151 4.25 -13.55 25.41
N ALA A 152 3.73 -14.62 26.04
CA ALA A 152 2.56 -15.34 25.52
C ALA A 152 1.32 -14.45 25.37
N ALA A 153 1.11 -13.52 26.31
CA ALA A 153 0.02 -12.54 26.25
C ALA A 153 0.20 -11.55 25.09
N GLU A 154 1.43 -11.13 24.83
CA GLU A 154 1.76 -10.19 23.75
C GLU A 154 1.62 -10.84 22.38
N ARG A 155 2.06 -12.10 22.22
CA ARG A 155 1.81 -12.87 20.99
C ARG A 155 0.32 -13.05 20.71
N LEU A 156 -0.47 -13.34 21.75
CA LEU A 156 -1.93 -13.42 21.63
C LEU A 156 -2.52 -12.06 21.23
N TYR A 157 -2.06 -10.98 21.83
CA TYR A 157 -2.48 -9.61 21.48
C TYR A 157 -2.16 -9.28 20.01
N ILE A 158 -0.93 -9.54 19.55
CA ILE A 158 -0.51 -9.32 18.16
C ILE A 158 -1.38 -10.14 17.21
N ALA A 159 -1.64 -11.42 17.51
CA ALA A 159 -2.47 -12.27 16.67
C ALA A 159 -3.93 -11.77 16.59
N LEU A 160 -4.52 -11.38 17.73
CA LEU A 160 -5.88 -10.84 17.77
C LEU A 160 -5.97 -9.48 17.07
N ALA A 161 -4.99 -8.59 17.29
CA ALA A 161 -4.93 -7.29 16.64
C ALA A 161 -4.77 -7.44 15.12
N TYR A 162 -3.86 -8.31 14.67
CA TYR A 162 -3.66 -8.58 13.25
C TYR A 162 -4.94 -9.16 12.61
N PHE A 163 -5.59 -10.11 13.28
CA PHE A 163 -6.84 -10.70 12.80
C PHE A 163 -7.96 -9.66 12.68
N ALA A 164 -8.13 -8.82 13.71
CA ALA A 164 -9.11 -7.73 13.69
C ALA A 164 -8.83 -6.74 12.54
N MET A 165 -7.58 -6.32 12.38
CA MET A 165 -7.16 -5.41 11.31
C MET A 165 -7.36 -6.02 9.92
N ALA A 166 -7.07 -7.32 9.76
CA ALA A 166 -7.29 -8.03 8.51
C ALA A 166 -8.78 -8.13 8.13
N ILE A 167 -9.67 -8.40 9.10
CA ILE A 167 -11.12 -8.42 8.86
C ILE A 167 -11.62 -7.03 8.46
N VAL A 168 -11.19 -5.98 9.17
CA VAL A 168 -11.61 -4.61 8.86
C VAL A 168 -11.11 -4.20 7.48
N ALA A 169 -9.84 -4.47 7.15
CA ALA A 169 -9.27 -4.18 5.85
C ALA A 169 -10.01 -4.92 4.71
N TYR A 170 -10.29 -6.21 4.90
CA TYR A 170 -11.05 -7.00 3.94
C TYR A 170 -12.47 -6.46 3.75
N GLY A 171 -13.19 -6.20 4.84
CA GLY A 171 -14.55 -5.66 4.80
C GLY A 171 -14.61 -4.29 4.11
N ALA A 172 -13.64 -3.42 4.38
CA ALA A 172 -13.51 -2.11 3.73
C ALA A 172 -13.27 -2.27 2.22
N ALA A 173 -12.37 -3.17 1.81
CA ALA A 173 -12.11 -3.43 0.39
C ALA A 173 -13.32 -4.04 -0.33
N VAL A 174 -14.01 -5.02 0.27
CA VAL A 174 -15.25 -5.58 -0.30
C VAL A 174 -16.30 -4.50 -0.49
N ARG A 175 -16.46 -3.59 0.48
CA ARG A 175 -17.40 -2.49 0.38
C ARG A 175 -17.01 -1.51 -0.74
N SER A 176 -15.74 -1.12 -0.82
CA SER A 176 -15.23 -0.25 -1.90
C SER A 176 -15.51 -0.85 -3.28
N GLU A 177 -15.23 -2.14 -3.46
CA GLU A 177 -15.49 -2.85 -4.71
C GLU A 177 -16.99 -2.93 -5.05
N GLN A 178 -17.87 -3.04 -4.05
CA GLN A 178 -19.32 -3.00 -4.25
C GLN A 178 -19.80 -1.61 -4.67
N GLU A 179 -19.30 -0.55 -4.04
CA GLU A 179 -19.61 0.83 -4.38
C GLU A 179 -19.14 1.17 -5.80
N GLU A 180 -17.94 0.73 -6.19
CA GLU A 180 -17.42 0.89 -7.55
C GLU A 180 -18.30 0.16 -8.60
N LYS A 181 -18.69 -1.09 -8.32
CA LYS A 181 -19.59 -1.86 -9.21
C LYS A 181 -20.95 -1.19 -9.35
N MET A 182 -21.48 -0.61 -8.27
CA MET A 182 -22.75 0.12 -8.31
C MET A 182 -22.64 1.40 -9.15
N ILE A 183 -21.57 2.19 -8.97
CA ILE A 183 -21.33 3.40 -9.76
C ILE A 183 -21.18 3.05 -11.26
N GLN A 184 -20.50 1.95 -11.58
CA GLN A 184 -20.36 1.50 -12.97
C GLN A 184 -21.71 1.16 -13.60
N ARG A 185 -22.58 0.42 -12.90
CA ARG A 185 -23.94 0.10 -13.38
C ARG A 185 -24.77 1.36 -13.62
N MET A 186 -24.75 2.31 -12.68
CA MET A 186 -25.47 3.58 -12.84
C MET A 186 -24.96 4.37 -14.06
N ARG A 187 -23.65 4.39 -14.32
CA ARG A 187 -23.09 5.04 -15.52
C ARG A 187 -23.53 4.35 -16.81
N GLU A 188 -23.59 3.03 -16.82
CA GLU A 188 -24.09 2.26 -17.97
C GLU A 188 -25.57 2.56 -18.26
N GLU A 189 -26.41 2.59 -17.23
CA GLU A 189 -27.84 2.93 -17.35
C GLU A 189 -28.03 4.36 -17.89
N ILE A 190 -27.30 5.34 -17.37
CA ILE A 190 -27.34 6.73 -17.86
C ILE A 190 -26.90 6.80 -19.33
N MET A 191 -25.84 6.08 -19.71
CA MET A 191 -25.40 6.03 -21.11
C MET A 191 -26.43 5.38 -22.02
N GLN A 192 -27.12 4.35 -21.57
CA GLN A 192 -28.19 3.70 -22.34
C GLN A 192 -29.38 4.63 -22.52
N LEU A 193 -29.85 5.30 -21.46
CA LEU A 193 -30.94 6.28 -21.51
C LEU A 193 -30.61 7.43 -22.45
N ARG A 194 -29.38 7.95 -22.40
CA ARG A 194 -28.93 9.01 -23.30
C ARG A 194 -28.97 8.59 -24.77
N ARG A 195 -28.48 7.38 -25.09
CA ARG A 195 -28.53 6.84 -26.46
C ARG A 195 -29.96 6.64 -26.95
N ALA A 196 -30.87 6.20 -26.08
CA ALA A 196 -32.28 6.05 -26.43
C ALA A 196 -32.93 7.40 -26.77
N LEU A 197 -32.62 8.45 -25.99
CA LEU A 197 -33.10 9.81 -26.26
C LEU A 197 -32.54 10.39 -27.57
N GLU A 198 -31.26 10.13 -27.88
CA GLU A 198 -30.63 10.58 -29.15
C GLU A 198 -31.18 9.84 -30.39
N SER A 199 -31.92 8.74 -30.20
CA SER A 199 -32.53 7.96 -31.28
C SER A 199 -34.00 8.32 -31.58
N LEU A 200 -34.60 9.21 -30.77
CA LEU A 200 -35.94 9.76 -30.95
C LEU A 200 -35.89 11.08 -31.72
#